data_AF-A0A7Y6GLJ4-F1
#
_entry.id   AF-A0A7Y6GLJ4-F1
#
_cell.length_a   1.000
_cell.length_b   1.000
_cell.length_c   1.000
_cell.angle_alpha   90.00
_cell.angle_beta   90.00
_cell.angle_gamma   90.00
#
_symmetry.space_group_name_H-M   'P 1'
#
loop_
_entity.id
_entity.type
_entity.pdbx_description
1 polymer ?
#
loop_
_entity_poly.entity_id
_entity_poly.type
_entity_poly.pdbx_seq_one_letter_code
_entity_poly.pdbx_strand_id
1 'polypeptide(L)'
;IANDTGRSPLDVLDDFRSFYFDTALSSSPAALPTLLAFARPGHVLFGSDWPFAPAPAGQYFASGLDDNADPDTLKAVNRTNAEALFPRLADTPPTAPPALPGPVRLRHAAQRGAARLVFKLFQPGTD
;
A
#
# COMPACT_ATOMS: atom_id res chain seq x y z
N ILE A 1 5.05 9.07 17.62
CA ILE A 1 4.23 7.94 17.10
C ILE A 1 4.67 6.60 17.68
N ALA A 2 5.87 6.07 17.36
CA ALA A 2 6.30 4.76 17.86
C ALA A 2 6.49 4.74 19.39
N ASN A 3 7.21 5.72 19.95
CA ASN A 3 7.39 5.86 21.41
C ASN A 3 6.05 6.04 22.15
N ASP A 4 5.16 6.89 21.63
CA ASP A 4 3.89 7.22 22.30
C ASP A 4 2.86 6.08 22.28
N THR A 5 3.07 5.05 21.45
CA THR A 5 2.13 3.93 21.27
C THR A 5 2.66 2.60 21.79
N GLY A 6 3.92 2.55 22.27
CA GLY A 6 4.59 1.31 22.65
C GLY A 6 4.78 0.32 21.49
N ARG A 7 4.64 0.79 20.24
CA ARG A 7 4.79 -0.01 19.01
C ARG A 7 6.19 0.16 18.45
N SER A 8 6.74 -0.91 17.88
CA SER A 8 8.02 -0.79 17.16
C SER A 8 7.80 -0.02 15.84
N PRO A 9 8.84 0.60 15.26
CA PRO A 9 8.75 1.21 13.93
C PRO A 9 8.24 0.23 12.86
N LEU A 10 8.55 -1.07 12.96
CA LEU A 10 8.06 -2.08 12.03
C LEU A 10 6.56 -2.35 12.16
N ASP A 11 6.01 -2.23 13.37
CA ASP A 11 4.55 -2.33 13.57
C ASP A 11 3.84 -1.14 12.93
N VAL A 12 4.38 0.07 13.13
CA VAL A 12 3.82 1.28 12.54
C VAL A 12 3.88 1.22 11.01
N LEU A 13 4.99 0.78 10.44
CA LEU A 13 5.10 0.61 8.99
C LEU A 13 4.12 -0.45 8.48
N ASP A 14 3.96 -1.59 9.15
CA ASP A 14 2.99 -2.60 8.73
C ASP A 14 1.54 -2.11 8.80
N ASP A 15 1.19 -1.31 9.81
CA ASP A 15 -0.10 -0.63 9.89
C ASP A 15 -0.28 0.32 8.70
N PHE A 16 0.74 1.11 8.35
CA PHE A 16 0.68 2.02 7.21
C PHE A 16 0.49 1.30 5.87
N ARG A 17 1.09 0.12 5.69
CA ARG A 17 0.89 -0.70 4.48
C ARG A 17 -0.57 -1.15 4.29
N SER A 18 -1.40 -1.08 5.35
CA SER A 18 -2.82 -1.43 5.31
C SER A 18 -3.76 -0.31 4.89
N PHE A 19 -3.27 0.93 4.78
CA PHE A 19 -4.06 1.99 4.18
C PHE A 19 -4.19 1.80 2.67
N TYR A 20 -5.20 2.45 2.09
CA TYR A 20 -5.30 2.56 0.64
C TYR A 20 -4.53 3.77 0.16
N PHE A 21 -3.83 3.59 -0.95
CA PHE A 21 -3.05 4.62 -1.63
C PHE A 21 -3.62 4.79 -3.03
N ASP A 22 -3.49 5.98 -3.60
CA ASP A 22 -3.82 6.21 -5.00
C ASP A 22 -2.57 6.53 -5.84
N THR A 23 -2.76 6.61 -7.16
CA THR A 23 -1.70 6.97 -8.11
C THR A 23 -1.64 8.45 -8.45
N ALA A 24 -2.46 9.31 -7.83
CA ALA A 24 -2.45 10.73 -8.15
C ALA A 24 -1.08 11.33 -7.85
N LEU A 25 -0.49 11.91 -8.89
CA LEU A 25 0.85 12.52 -8.84
C LEU A 25 1.98 11.57 -8.34
N SER A 26 1.74 10.26 -8.36
CA SER A 26 2.56 9.26 -7.64
C SER A 26 2.91 8.02 -8.47
N SER A 27 2.60 7.99 -9.76
CA SER A 27 2.88 6.89 -10.69
C SER A 27 4.06 7.14 -11.65
N SER A 28 5.03 7.96 -11.26
CA SER A 28 6.27 8.11 -12.04
C SER A 28 7.12 6.82 -12.00
N PRO A 29 8.08 6.61 -12.92
CA PRO A 29 8.93 5.42 -12.93
C PRO A 29 9.73 5.18 -11.63
N ALA A 30 9.94 6.21 -10.81
CA ALA A 30 10.59 6.08 -9.50
C ALA A 30 9.58 5.81 -8.36
N ALA A 31 8.42 6.46 -8.41
CA ALA A 31 7.44 6.41 -7.33
C ALA A 31 6.58 5.14 -7.39
N LEU A 32 6.13 4.73 -8.58
CA LEU A 32 5.22 3.60 -8.75
C LEU A 32 5.80 2.28 -8.20
N PRO A 33 7.05 1.88 -8.54
CA PRO A 33 7.60 0.62 -8.01
C PRO A 33 7.77 0.65 -6.49
N THR A 34 8.12 1.82 -5.94
CA THR A 34 8.25 2.02 -4.49
C THR A 34 6.90 1.89 -3.79
N LEU A 35 5.85 2.50 -4.36
CA LEU A 35 4.49 2.40 -3.85
C LEU A 35 3.98 0.96 -3.87
N LEU A 36 4.13 0.26 -5.00
CA LEU A 36 3.70 -1.13 -5.17
C LEU A 36 4.45 -2.09 -4.24
N ALA A 37 5.75 -1.85 -3.99
CA ALA A 37 6.54 -2.63 -3.04
C ALA A 37 6.12 -2.37 -1.58
N PHE A 38 5.67 -1.14 -1.27
CA PHE A 38 5.24 -0.77 0.06
C PHE A 38 3.82 -1.24 0.37
N ALA A 39 2.83 -0.86 -0.42
CA ALA A 39 1.42 -1.14 -0.14
C ALA A 39 1.13 -2.65 -0.04
N ARG A 40 0.12 -3.02 0.75
CA ARG A 40 -0.39 -4.40 0.72
C ARG A 40 -1.01 -4.70 -0.66
N PRO A 41 -0.95 -5.95 -1.15
CA PRO A 41 -1.68 -6.35 -2.35
C PRO A 41 -3.16 -5.97 -2.24
N GLY A 42 -3.69 -5.30 -3.26
CA GLY A 42 -5.08 -4.82 -3.27
C GLY A 42 -5.31 -3.41 -2.69
N HIS A 43 -4.26 -2.72 -2.22
CA HIS A 43 -4.38 -1.43 -1.54
C HIS A 43 -3.87 -0.22 -2.36
N VAL A 44 -3.70 -0.39 -3.67
CA VAL A 44 -3.37 0.72 -4.58
C VAL A 44 -4.53 0.91 -5.56
N LEU A 45 -5.03 2.13 -5.66
CA LEU A 45 -6.15 2.53 -6.52
C LEU A 45 -5.69 3.54 -7.56
N PHE A 46 -6.37 3.62 -8.69
CA PHE A 46 -6.15 4.72 -9.63
C PHE A 46 -6.66 6.04 -9.03
N GLY A 47 -5.87 7.10 -9.18
CA GLY A 47 -6.24 8.49 -8.87
C GLY A 47 -5.61 9.45 -9.88
N SER A 48 -6.37 10.45 -10.32
CA SER A 48 -5.92 11.43 -11.33
C SER A 48 -5.63 12.82 -10.75
N ASP A 49 -6.22 13.15 -9.59
CA ASP A 49 -6.25 14.50 -9.01
C ASP A 49 -6.89 15.58 -9.92
N TRP A 50 -7.64 15.19 -10.96
CA TRP A 50 -8.38 16.15 -11.78
C TRP A 50 -9.55 16.76 -10.98
N PRO A 51 -9.79 18.09 -11.04
CA PRO A 51 -9.16 19.10 -11.89
C PRO A 51 -8.01 19.90 -11.24
N PHE A 52 -7.51 19.48 -10.08
CA PHE A 52 -6.42 20.19 -9.37
C PHE A 52 -5.07 19.95 -10.04
N ALA A 53 -4.75 18.71 -10.38
CA ALA A 53 -3.70 18.40 -11.33
C ALA A 53 -4.18 18.78 -12.74
N PRO A 54 -3.46 19.65 -13.48
CA PRO A 54 -3.84 19.99 -14.85
C PRO A 54 -3.71 18.77 -15.76
N ALA A 55 -4.46 18.75 -16.87
CA ALA A 55 -4.57 17.57 -17.74
C ALA A 55 -3.21 17.01 -18.21
N PRO A 56 -2.19 17.83 -18.56
CA PRO A 56 -0.87 17.30 -18.89
C PRO A 56 -0.20 16.55 -17.74
N ALA A 57 -0.38 17.00 -16.50
CA ALA A 57 0.14 16.29 -15.32
C ALA A 57 -0.62 14.99 -15.10
N GLY A 58 -1.96 15.02 -15.16
CA GLY A 58 -2.79 13.82 -15.05
C GLY A 58 -2.43 12.77 -16.12
N GLN A 59 -2.20 13.20 -17.36
CA GLN A 59 -1.75 12.33 -18.46
C GLN A 59 -0.37 11.75 -18.21
N TYR A 60 0.59 12.56 -17.76
CA TYR A 60 1.94 12.07 -17.45
C TYR A 60 1.91 10.92 -16.42
N PHE A 61 1.13 11.08 -15.35
CA PHE A 61 1.02 10.06 -14.31
C PHE A 61 0.17 8.85 -14.77
N ALA A 62 -0.92 9.07 -15.52
CA ALA A 62 -1.68 7.96 -16.11
C ALA A 62 -0.79 7.10 -17.03
N SER A 63 -0.04 7.73 -17.94
CA SER A 63 0.95 7.05 -18.78
C SER A 63 2.04 6.37 -17.97
N GLY A 64 2.51 7.01 -16.90
CA GLY A 64 3.48 6.40 -15.97
C GLY A 64 2.95 5.11 -15.34
N LEU A 65 1.66 5.02 -15.03
CA LEU A 65 1.03 3.78 -14.59
C LEU A 65 0.96 2.75 -15.72
N ASP A 66 0.46 3.15 -16.89
CA ASP A 66 0.27 2.27 -18.06
C ASP A 66 1.60 1.64 -18.53
N ASP A 67 2.69 2.42 -18.52
CA ASP A 67 3.99 2.01 -19.06
C ASP A 67 4.81 1.14 -18.09
N ASN A 68 4.54 1.22 -16.79
CA ASN A 68 5.42 0.65 -15.75
C ASN A 68 4.76 -0.40 -14.86
N ALA A 69 3.47 -0.68 -15.00
CA ALA A 69 2.79 -1.77 -14.32
C ALA A 69 2.61 -2.98 -15.24
N ASP A 70 2.71 -4.20 -14.69
CA ASP A 70 2.30 -5.39 -15.41
C ASP A 70 0.76 -5.42 -15.62
N PRO A 71 0.24 -6.18 -16.59
CA PRO A 71 -1.18 -6.16 -16.92
C PRO A 71 -2.13 -6.51 -15.75
N ASP A 72 -1.73 -7.42 -14.86
CA ASP A 72 -2.56 -7.81 -13.71
C ASP A 72 -2.58 -6.71 -12.66
N THR A 73 -1.43 -6.10 -12.37
CA THR A 73 -1.33 -4.92 -11.51
C THR A 73 -2.13 -3.75 -12.08
N LEU A 74 -2.02 -3.48 -13.38
CA LEU A 74 -2.74 -2.40 -14.06
C LEU A 74 -4.25 -2.59 -13.93
N LYS A 75 -4.76 -3.81 -14.19
CA LYS A 75 -6.17 -4.16 -14.01
C LYS A 75 -6.61 -3.97 -12.55
N ALA A 76 -5.76 -4.37 -11.60
CA ALA A 76 -6.06 -4.26 -10.18
C ALA A 76 -6.20 -2.81 -9.73
N VAL A 77 -5.20 -1.97 -10.06
CA VAL A 77 -5.17 -0.55 -9.72
C VAL A 77 -6.33 0.21 -10.39
N ASN A 78 -6.59 -0.05 -11.66
CA ASN A 78 -7.63 0.66 -12.42
C ASN A 78 -9.06 0.26 -12.07
N ARG A 79 -9.30 -0.94 -11.49
CA ARG A 79 -10.67 -1.42 -11.25
C ARG A 79 -10.81 -2.30 -10.01
N THR A 80 -10.19 -3.48 -10.01
CA THR A 80 -10.65 -4.55 -9.11
C THR A 80 -10.34 -4.28 -7.64
N ASN A 81 -9.31 -3.47 -7.34
CA ASN A 81 -9.02 -3.04 -5.97
C ASN A 81 -10.11 -2.10 -5.43
N ALA A 82 -10.63 -1.21 -6.27
CA ALA A 82 -11.72 -0.32 -5.90
C ALA A 82 -13.04 -1.09 -5.71
N GLU A 83 -13.30 -2.10 -6.54
CA GLU A 83 -14.45 -3.01 -6.38
C GLU A 83 -14.38 -3.80 -5.06
N ALA A 84 -13.19 -4.26 -4.68
CA ALA A 84 -12.98 -4.95 -3.40
C ALA A 84 -13.16 -4.02 -2.19
N LEU A 85 -12.74 -2.76 -2.29
CA LEU A 85 -12.93 -1.76 -1.24
C LEU A 85 -14.40 -1.31 -1.13
N PHE A 86 -15.09 -1.17 -2.26
CA PHE A 86 -16.47 -0.69 -2.34
C PHE A 86 -17.40 -1.77 -2.94
N PRO A 87 -17.61 -2.90 -2.25
CA PRO A 87 -18.33 -4.07 -2.80
C PRO A 87 -19.75 -3.75 -3.25
N ARG A 88 -20.41 -2.76 -2.63
CA ARG A 88 -21.77 -2.31 -3.00
C ARG A 88 -21.82 -1.63 -4.38
N LEU A 89 -20.68 -1.14 -4.87
CA LEU A 89 -20.54 -0.45 -6.16
C LEU A 89 -19.89 -1.33 -7.24
N ALA A 90 -19.58 -2.58 -6.91
CA ALA A 90 -18.97 -3.52 -7.85
C ALA A 90 -20.05 -4.11 -8.76
N ASP A 91 -19.76 -4.23 -10.06
CA ASP A 91 -20.66 -4.86 -11.03
C ASP A 91 -20.73 -6.38 -10.81
N THR A 92 -19.70 -6.95 -10.19
CA THR A 92 -19.57 -8.37 -9.85
C THR A 92 -19.09 -8.47 -8.40
N PRO A 93 -19.55 -9.46 -7.61
CA PRO A 93 -19.05 -9.65 -6.25
C PRO A 93 -17.51 -9.69 -6.25
N PRO A 94 -16.84 -8.85 -5.44
CA PRO A 94 -15.40 -8.74 -5.53
C PRO A 94 -14.74 -10.05 -5.11
N THR A 95 -13.68 -10.41 -5.83
CA THR A 95 -12.77 -11.45 -5.37
C THR A 95 -11.88 -10.82 -4.31
N ALA A 96 -11.86 -11.41 -3.11
CA ALA A 96 -10.98 -10.93 -2.05
C ALA A 96 -9.52 -10.93 -2.55
N PRO A 97 -8.72 -9.90 -2.26
CA PRO A 97 -7.32 -9.87 -2.67
C PRO A 97 -6.59 -11.10 -2.14
N PRO A 98 -5.66 -11.68 -2.92
CA PRO A 98 -4.95 -12.87 -2.51
C PRO A 98 -4.19 -12.60 -1.22
N ALA A 99 -4.44 -13.43 -0.20
CA ALA A 99 -3.67 -13.37 1.03
C ALA A 99 -2.20 -13.67 0.73
N LEU A 100 -1.28 -12.98 1.42
CA LEU A 100 0.15 -13.30 1.35
C LEU A 100 0.37 -14.79 1.64
N PRO A 101 1.30 -15.47 0.92
CA PRO A 101 1.62 -16.86 1.18
C PRO A 101 1.97 -17.11 2.66
N GLY A 102 1.53 -18.25 3.21
CA GLY A 102 1.75 -18.62 4.61
C GLY A 102 3.20 -18.43 5.11
N PRO A 103 4.24 -18.83 4.36
CA PRO A 103 5.63 -18.62 4.75
C PRO A 103 6.01 -17.15 4.90
N VAL A 104 5.50 -16.27 4.03
CA VAL A 104 5.76 -14.83 4.07
C VAL A 104 5.11 -14.22 5.31
N ARG A 105 3.86 -14.62 5.60
CA ARG A 105 3.15 -14.19 6.81
C ARG A 105 3.88 -14.60 8.10
N LEU A 106 4.38 -15.83 8.16
CA LEU A 106 5.11 -16.33 9.32
C LEU A 106 6.43 -15.57 9.53
N ARG A 107 7.19 -15.34 8.46
CA ARG A 107 8.43 -14.55 8.50
C ARG A 107 8.18 -13.13 9.00
N HIS A 108 7.17 -12.43 8.48
CA HIS A 108 6.79 -11.10 8.94
C HIS A 108 6.38 -11.10 10.42
N ALA A 109 5.61 -12.10 10.86
CA ALA A 109 5.20 -12.23 12.26
C ALA A 109 6.42 -12.41 13.19
N ALA A 110 7.38 -13.26 12.83
CA ALA A 110 8.61 -13.47 13.57
C ALA A 110 9.48 -12.20 13.63
N GLN A 111 9.66 -11.52 12.48
CA GLN A 111 10.41 -10.25 12.40
C GLN A 111 9.80 -9.17 13.30
N ARG A 112 8.46 -9.03 13.32
CA ARG A 112 7.77 -8.10 14.22
C ARG A 112 7.97 -8.46 15.69
N GLY A 113 7.85 -9.74 16.05
CA GLY A 113 8.07 -10.21 17.42
C GLY A 113 9.47 -9.87 17.92
N ALA A 114 10.49 -10.14 17.10
CA ALA A 114 11.87 -9.80 17.41
C ALA A 114 12.09 -8.28 17.53
N ALA A 115 11.56 -7.49 16.58
CA ALA A 115 11.71 -6.04 16.58
C ALA A 115 11.04 -5.38 17.78
N ARG A 116 9.87 -5.86 18.23
CA ARG A 116 9.22 -5.39 19.46
C ARG A 116 10.06 -5.66 20.70
N LEU A 117 10.66 -6.85 20.78
CA LEU A 117 11.51 -7.21 21.92
C LEU A 117 12.77 -6.32 21.97
N VAL A 118 13.45 -6.17 20.85
CA VAL A 118 14.61 -5.28 20.71
C VAL A 118 14.21 -3.85 21.06
N PHE A 119 13.13 -3.32 20.48
CA PHE A 119 12.68 -1.97 20.73
C PHE A 119 12.39 -1.71 22.22
N LYS A 120 11.73 -2.65 22.91
CA LYS A 120 11.49 -2.57 24.37
C LYS A 120 12.78 -2.56 25.20
N LEU A 121 13.79 -3.33 24.80
CA LEU A 121 15.07 -3.40 25.51
C LEU A 121 15.92 -2.13 25.35
N PHE A 122 15.78 -1.41 24.25
CA PHE A 122 16.57 -0.22 23.92
C PHE A 122 15.83 1.11 24.11
N GLN A 123 14.58 1.10 24.60
CA GLN A 123 13.92 2.32 25.01
C GLN A 123 14.53 2.82 26.34
N PRO A 124 15.08 4.05 26.41
CA PRO A 124 15.40 4.66 27.69
C PRO A 124 14.12 4.79 28.50
N GLY A 125 14.17 4.43 29.79
CA GLY A 125 13.03 4.52 30.69
C GLY A 125 12.38 5.90 30.56
N THR A 126 11.11 5.92 30.18
CA THR A 126 10.26 7.06 30.47
C THR A 126 9.93 6.93 31.95
N ASP A 127 10.80 7.50 32.78
CA ASP A 127 10.46 7.88 34.16
C ASP A 127 9.27 8.86 34.15
#